data_AF-A0AAC9LEB0-F1
#
_entry.id   AF-A0AAC9LEB0-F1
#
_cell.length_a   1.000
_cell.length_b   1.000
_cell.length_c   1.000
_cell.angle_alpha   90.00
_cell.angle_beta   90.00
_cell.angle_gamma   90.00
#
_symmetry.space_group_name_H-M   'P 1'
#
loop_
_entity.id
_entity.type
_entity.pdbx_description
1 polymer ?
#
loop_
_entity_poly.entity_id
_entity_poly.type
_entity_poly.pdbx_seq_one_letter_code
_entity_poly.pdbx_strand_id
1 'polypeptide(L)'
;MQDESGRPGSRVEGAAPRPPARRARVDLPRRLARLAVGLPLFSLGLAMMLNAGLGLSPWDVFHQGLALRTGLPFGVVVIGAGVVVLALWIPLRQRPGIGTVLNIASVGVLTEAALTVLPEPAHPAARAAFLLAGLLINAIGLGLYLGAGLGPGPRDGLMTGLAARGWTIRRARTGVEVGVLAIGWLLGGTVGIGTVLYAVGIGPLLQVLLPRLSGPPHPRDHEPAAAALGGALDPPPDRRDRRGAPITAAPQQRRPAPLAPPVPSPTPLHSGEVPMPVLHVIVASTRPGRLGPAVARWCTDVAVDHGGFEVRTVDLGELALPFLDEPEHPAAGRYRHQHTKDWSALVDSADAFVFVMPEYNFGFNAVVKNAVDFLYSEWHYKPVGFVSYGMTSGGLRAVQMLKQVVTTLKMSPVTEAVSIPFVSEQIQDGVLLDDPARTAACTRMLDELGRLSAALAPLRSERVPS
;
A
#
# COMPACT_ATOMS: atom_id res chain seq x y z
N MET A 1 58.31 -42.47 4.10
CA MET A 1 58.68 -41.86 2.81
C MET A 1 57.43 -41.87 1.94
N GLN A 2 56.79 -40.69 1.77
CA GLN A 2 55.72 -40.35 0.79
C GLN A 2 54.45 -41.22 0.84
N ASP A 3 53.26 -40.81 0.44
CA ASP A 3 52.52 -39.56 0.17
C ASP A 3 51.11 -40.10 -0.13
N GLU A 4 50.03 -39.43 0.28
CA GLU A 4 48.85 -39.28 -0.57
C GLU A 4 47.75 -38.44 0.09
N SER A 5 47.36 -37.45 -0.70
CA SER A 5 46.26 -36.50 -0.59
C SER A 5 44.87 -37.11 -0.37
N GLY A 6 44.05 -36.47 0.47
CA GLY A 6 42.61 -36.72 0.52
C GLY A 6 41.83 -35.56 1.12
N ARG A 7 41.34 -34.64 0.27
CA ARG A 7 40.31 -33.64 0.63
C ARG A 7 38.98 -34.36 0.93
N PRO A 8 38.24 -34.04 2.02
CA PRO A 8 36.86 -34.48 2.14
C PRO A 8 35.94 -33.57 1.34
N GLY A 9 35.08 -34.21 0.55
CA GLY A 9 34.24 -33.59 -0.46
C GLY A 9 33.08 -32.73 0.05
N SER A 10 32.70 -31.82 -0.83
CA SER A 10 31.46 -31.06 -0.85
C SER A 10 30.24 -31.98 -0.82
N ARG A 11 29.54 -32.04 0.33
CA ARG A 11 28.16 -32.52 0.36
C ARG A 11 27.25 -31.42 -0.16
N VAL A 12 26.70 -31.68 -1.35
CA VAL A 12 25.48 -31.06 -1.84
C VAL A 12 24.36 -31.50 -0.89
N GLU A 13 24.02 -30.66 0.09
CA GLU A 13 22.85 -30.85 0.92
C GLU A 13 21.62 -30.22 0.27
N GLY A 14 20.56 -31.04 0.22
CA GLY A 14 19.37 -30.88 -0.58
C GLY A 14 18.69 -29.52 -0.47
N ALA A 15 18.22 -29.05 -1.64
CA ALA A 15 17.21 -28.02 -1.74
C ALA A 15 16.09 -28.25 -0.71
N ALA A 16 15.91 -27.27 0.18
CA ALA A 16 14.81 -27.27 1.14
C ALA A 16 13.48 -27.54 0.41
N PRO A 17 12.56 -28.34 0.98
CA PRO A 17 11.30 -28.65 0.33
C PRO A 17 10.55 -27.34 0.09
N ARG A 18 10.15 -27.10 -1.17
CA ARG A 18 9.21 -26.02 -1.49
C ARG A 18 8.02 -26.13 -0.53
N PRO A 19 7.61 -25.05 0.17
CA PRO A 19 6.43 -25.11 1.00
C PRO A 19 5.27 -25.60 0.12
N PRO A 20 4.51 -26.62 0.57
CA PRO A 20 3.48 -27.20 -0.27
C PRO A 20 2.48 -26.10 -0.62
N ALA A 21 2.09 -26.01 -1.89
CA ALA A 21 1.05 -25.14 -2.44
C ALA A 21 -0.34 -25.26 -1.77
N ARG A 22 -0.42 -26.01 -0.66
CA ARG A 22 -1.61 -26.34 0.12
C ARG A 22 -2.06 -25.22 1.07
N ARG A 23 -1.18 -24.35 1.58
CA ARG A 23 -1.60 -23.25 2.49
C ARG A 23 -2.31 -22.08 1.78
N ALA A 24 -2.04 -21.86 0.48
CA ALA A 24 -2.76 -20.87 -0.33
C ALA A 24 -4.20 -21.30 -0.71
N ARG A 25 -4.55 -22.60 -0.56
CA ARG A 25 -5.87 -23.15 -0.92
C ARG A 25 -6.91 -23.06 0.20
N VAL A 26 -6.51 -22.81 1.45
CA VAL A 26 -7.41 -22.93 2.61
C VAL A 26 -8.33 -21.71 2.81
N ASP A 27 -7.99 -20.53 2.26
CA ASP A 27 -8.82 -19.33 2.39
C ASP A 27 -9.70 -19.01 1.16
N LEU A 28 -9.47 -19.65 0.01
CA LEU A 28 -10.25 -19.40 -1.20
C LEU A 28 -11.76 -19.69 -1.03
N PRO A 29 -12.18 -20.79 -0.36
CA PRO A 29 -13.61 -21.03 -0.12
C PRO A 29 -14.26 -19.94 0.73
N ARG A 30 -13.55 -19.43 1.74
CA ARG A 30 -14.05 -18.34 2.60
C ARG A 30 -14.17 -17.02 1.83
N ARG A 31 -13.22 -16.73 0.95
CA ARG A 31 -13.25 -15.53 0.09
C ARG A 31 -14.34 -15.62 -0.96
N LEU A 32 -14.51 -16.79 -1.58
CA LEU A 32 -15.61 -17.07 -2.50
C LEU A 32 -16.97 -17.01 -1.80
N ALA A 33 -17.09 -17.51 -0.57
CA ALA A 33 -18.31 -17.41 0.22
C ALA A 33 -18.66 -15.94 0.54
N ARG A 34 -17.67 -15.12 0.94
CA ARG A 34 -17.88 -13.67 1.13
C ARG A 34 -18.34 -12.98 -0.15
N LEU A 35 -17.73 -13.33 -1.29
CA LEU A 35 -18.13 -12.80 -2.59
C LEU A 35 -19.56 -13.22 -2.96
N ALA A 36 -19.90 -14.49 -2.74
CA ALA A 36 -21.21 -15.07 -3.04
C ALA A 36 -22.33 -14.47 -2.17
N VAL A 37 -22.03 -14.03 -0.94
CA VAL A 37 -22.99 -13.31 -0.09
C VAL A 37 -23.00 -11.80 -0.39
N GLY A 38 -21.82 -11.22 -0.67
CA GLY A 38 -21.66 -9.79 -0.88
C GLY A 38 -22.36 -9.28 -2.14
N LEU A 39 -22.24 -9.99 -3.27
CA LEU A 39 -22.84 -9.55 -4.54
C LEU A 39 -24.38 -9.52 -4.52
N PRO A 40 -25.10 -10.52 -3.97
CA PRO A 40 -26.55 -10.43 -3.77
C PRO A 40 -26.97 -9.29 -2.84
N LEU A 41 -26.29 -9.10 -1.70
CA LEU A 41 -26.61 -8.00 -0.78
C LEU A 41 -26.37 -6.64 -1.44
N PHE A 42 -25.28 -6.49 -2.18
CA PHE A 42 -24.98 -5.27 -2.93
C PHE A 42 -26.12 -4.95 -3.91
N SER A 43 -26.55 -5.96 -4.69
CA SER A 43 -27.59 -5.84 -5.70
C SER A 43 -28.97 -5.58 -5.09
N LEU A 44 -29.29 -6.21 -3.96
CA LEU A 44 -30.52 -5.98 -3.20
C LEU A 44 -30.59 -4.54 -2.71
N GLY A 45 -29.52 -4.03 -2.09
CA GLY A 45 -29.46 -2.66 -1.62
C GLY A 45 -29.60 -1.64 -2.77
N LEU A 46 -28.98 -1.93 -3.92
CA LEU A 46 -29.12 -1.13 -5.13
C LEU A 46 -30.57 -1.11 -5.63
N ALA A 47 -31.23 -2.28 -5.73
CA ALA A 47 -32.62 -2.39 -6.15
C ALA A 47 -33.59 -1.64 -5.21
N MET A 48 -33.35 -1.69 -3.90
CA MET A 48 -34.11 -0.90 -2.92
C MET A 48 -33.95 0.61 -3.14
N MET A 49 -32.73 1.07 -3.45
CA MET A 49 -32.47 2.48 -3.77
C MET A 49 -33.12 2.90 -5.10
N LEU A 50 -33.17 2.02 -6.09
CA LEU A 50 -33.91 2.24 -7.35
C LEU A 50 -35.41 2.41 -7.10
N ASN A 51 -36.04 1.47 -6.38
CA ASN A 51 -37.47 1.53 -6.06
C ASN A 51 -37.83 2.71 -5.16
N ALA A 52 -36.90 3.19 -4.33
CA ALA A 52 -37.12 4.39 -3.51
C ALA A 52 -37.36 5.64 -4.38
N GLY A 53 -36.72 5.74 -5.55
CA GLY A 53 -36.88 6.88 -6.47
C GLY A 53 -36.43 8.23 -5.91
N LEU A 54 -35.58 8.24 -4.87
CA LEU A 54 -35.12 9.46 -4.19
C LEU A 54 -33.71 9.91 -4.60
N GLY A 55 -33.11 9.26 -5.59
CA GLY A 55 -31.75 9.49 -6.06
C GLY A 55 -30.84 8.28 -5.85
N LEU A 56 -29.84 8.15 -6.73
CA LEU A 56 -28.97 6.97 -6.82
C LEU A 56 -27.49 7.34 -6.66
N SER A 57 -26.63 6.32 -6.58
CA SER A 57 -25.18 6.52 -6.66
C SER A 57 -24.78 7.13 -8.02
N PRO A 58 -23.66 7.87 -8.14
CA PRO A 58 -23.20 8.49 -9.39
C PRO A 58 -23.26 7.58 -10.62
N TRP A 59 -22.78 6.35 -10.47
CA TRP A 59 -22.78 5.36 -11.53
C TRP A 59 -24.16 4.82 -11.84
N ASP A 60 -25.04 4.69 -10.85
CA ASP A 60 -26.37 4.16 -11.07
C ASP A 60 -27.32 5.22 -11.65
N VAL A 61 -27.06 6.51 -11.40
CA VAL A 61 -27.64 7.61 -12.20
C VAL A 61 -27.27 7.45 -13.67
N PHE A 62 -26.00 7.12 -13.97
CA PHE A 62 -25.56 6.82 -15.33
C PHE A 62 -26.26 5.59 -15.94
N HIS A 63 -26.29 4.46 -15.23
CA HIS A 63 -26.97 3.26 -15.73
C HIS A 63 -28.46 3.48 -15.93
N GLN A 64 -29.12 4.19 -15.01
CA GLN A 64 -30.54 4.50 -15.13
C GLN A 64 -30.80 5.41 -16.33
N GLY A 65 -30.00 6.47 -16.51
CA GLY A 65 -30.11 7.35 -17.67
C GLY A 65 -29.92 6.59 -18.99
N LEU A 66 -28.95 5.69 -19.06
CA LEU A 66 -28.71 4.88 -20.26
C LEU A 66 -29.84 3.85 -20.50
N ALA A 67 -30.39 3.25 -19.45
CA ALA A 67 -31.55 2.36 -19.54
C ALA A 67 -32.78 3.09 -20.07
N LEU A 68 -33.06 4.30 -19.59
CA LEU A 68 -34.17 5.13 -20.07
C LEU A 68 -34.03 5.52 -21.54
N ARG A 69 -32.80 5.71 -22.03
CA ARG A 69 -32.53 6.09 -23.43
C ARG A 69 -32.50 4.91 -24.40
N THR A 70 -32.02 3.75 -23.94
CA THR A 70 -31.91 2.56 -24.78
C THR A 70 -33.14 1.67 -24.73
N GLY A 71 -33.98 1.82 -23.70
CA GLY A 71 -35.11 0.92 -23.43
C GLY A 71 -34.67 -0.47 -22.93
N LEU A 72 -33.38 -0.68 -22.69
CA LEU A 72 -32.87 -1.95 -22.16
C LEU A 72 -33.13 -2.05 -20.65
N PRO A 73 -33.34 -3.27 -20.12
CA PRO A 73 -33.45 -3.49 -18.68
C PRO A 73 -32.22 -2.95 -17.94
N PHE A 74 -32.43 -2.42 -16.73
CA PHE A 74 -31.37 -1.79 -15.95
C PHE A 74 -30.18 -2.73 -15.73
N GLY A 75 -30.44 -4.00 -15.41
CA GLY A 75 -29.41 -5.01 -15.23
C GLY A 75 -28.55 -5.24 -16.47
N VAL A 76 -29.14 -5.25 -17.67
CA VAL A 76 -28.41 -5.39 -18.94
C VAL A 76 -27.47 -4.21 -19.15
N VAL A 77 -27.94 -3.00 -18.86
CA VAL A 77 -27.13 -1.78 -18.97
C VAL A 77 -25.95 -1.80 -17.99
N VAL A 78 -26.15 -2.25 -16.76
CA VAL A 78 -25.07 -2.39 -15.77
C VAL A 78 -23.98 -3.36 -16.26
N ILE A 79 -24.37 -4.52 -16.80
CA ILE A 79 -23.43 -5.51 -17.35
C ILE A 79 -22.67 -4.92 -18.54
N GLY A 80 -23.39 -4.34 -19.50
CA GLY A 80 -22.80 -3.74 -20.70
C GLY A 80 -21.80 -2.62 -20.38
N ALA A 81 -22.16 -1.71 -19.48
CA ALA A 81 -21.26 -0.66 -19.00
C ALA A 81 -20.03 -1.25 -18.29
N GLY A 82 -20.19 -2.31 -17.50
CA GLY A 82 -19.09 -3.04 -16.87
C GLY A 82 -18.10 -3.62 -17.90
N VAL A 83 -18.61 -4.21 -18.99
CA VAL A 83 -17.79 -4.72 -20.10
C VAL A 83 -17.05 -3.59 -20.83
N VAL A 84 -17.71 -2.46 -21.09
CA VAL A 84 -17.07 -1.28 -21.72
C VAL A 84 -15.96 -0.74 -20.82
N VAL A 85 -16.21 -0.58 -19.52
CA VAL A 85 -15.19 -0.12 -18.57
C VAL A 85 -14.03 -1.11 -18.49
N LEU A 86 -14.29 -2.42 -18.54
CA LEU A 86 -13.24 -3.43 -18.60
C LEU A 86 -12.42 -3.33 -19.90
N ALA A 87 -13.04 -3.01 -21.04
CA ALA A 87 -12.30 -2.74 -22.28
C ALA A 87 -11.40 -1.50 -22.15
N LEU A 88 -11.83 -0.46 -21.41
CA LEU A 88 -10.99 0.69 -21.08
C LEU A 88 -9.79 0.33 -20.21
N TRP A 89 -9.76 -0.86 -19.59
CA TRP A 89 -8.58 -1.33 -18.87
C TRP A 89 -7.47 -1.85 -19.78
N ILE A 90 -7.76 -2.19 -21.03
CA ILE A 90 -6.78 -2.68 -22.01
C ILE A 90 -5.62 -1.70 -22.16
N PRO A 91 -5.83 -0.40 -22.48
CA PRO A 91 -4.74 0.55 -22.46
C PRO A 91 -4.14 0.64 -21.06
N LEU A 92 -4.96 0.54 -20.00
CA LEU A 92 -4.51 0.64 -18.61
C LEU A 92 -3.58 -0.49 -18.13
N ARG A 93 -3.47 -1.59 -18.89
CA ARG A 93 -2.70 -2.79 -18.55
C ARG A 93 -3.10 -3.42 -17.21
N GLN A 94 -4.37 -3.31 -16.83
CA GLN A 94 -4.89 -3.97 -15.63
C GLN A 94 -5.48 -5.36 -15.96
N ARG A 95 -5.25 -6.33 -15.07
CA ARG A 95 -5.79 -7.69 -15.21
C ARG A 95 -7.05 -7.86 -14.36
N PRO A 96 -8.19 -8.28 -14.92
CA PRO A 96 -9.37 -8.59 -14.13
C PRO A 96 -9.15 -9.82 -13.25
N GLY A 97 -9.66 -9.77 -12.02
CA GLY A 97 -9.73 -10.94 -11.14
C GLY A 97 -11.07 -11.67 -11.28
N ILE A 98 -11.20 -12.83 -10.62
CA ILE A 98 -12.45 -13.61 -10.57
C ILE A 98 -13.60 -12.77 -9.98
N GLY A 99 -13.31 -11.95 -8.96
CA GLY A 99 -14.26 -11.02 -8.36
C GLY A 99 -14.72 -9.93 -9.32
N THR A 100 -13.86 -9.48 -10.24
CA THR A 100 -14.22 -8.50 -11.29
C THR A 100 -15.22 -9.12 -12.27
N VAL A 101 -14.95 -10.33 -12.73
CA VAL A 101 -15.83 -11.04 -13.69
C VAL A 101 -17.18 -11.36 -13.06
N LEU A 102 -17.18 -11.91 -11.83
CA LEU A 102 -18.41 -12.23 -11.11
C LEU A 102 -19.22 -10.97 -10.77
N ASN A 103 -18.56 -9.85 -10.44
CA ASN A 103 -19.26 -8.58 -10.24
C ASN A 103 -19.98 -8.13 -11.53
N ILE A 104 -19.27 -8.08 -12.65
CA ILE A 104 -19.86 -7.68 -13.95
C ILE A 104 -21.02 -8.61 -14.31
N ALA A 105 -20.82 -9.93 -14.23
CA ALA A 105 -21.83 -10.89 -14.66
C ALA A 105 -23.05 -10.95 -13.72
N SER A 106 -22.86 -10.80 -12.41
CA SER A 106 -23.91 -11.07 -11.43
C SER A 106 -24.66 -9.83 -10.96
N VAL A 107 -24.03 -8.66 -10.84
CA VAL A 107 -24.70 -7.47 -10.25
C VAL A 107 -25.93 -7.07 -11.05
N GLY A 108 -25.85 -7.03 -12.38
CA GLY A 108 -27.01 -6.70 -13.22
C GLY A 108 -28.14 -7.71 -13.09
N VAL A 109 -27.82 -9.01 -13.19
CA VAL A 109 -28.82 -10.10 -13.08
C VAL A 109 -29.50 -10.11 -11.71
N LEU A 110 -28.72 -10.01 -10.64
CA LEU A 110 -29.23 -10.03 -9.27
C LEU A 110 -30.03 -8.77 -8.93
N THR A 111 -29.66 -7.62 -9.48
CA THR A 111 -30.44 -6.38 -9.32
C THR A 111 -31.79 -6.52 -10.01
N GLU A 112 -31.82 -7.01 -11.25
CA GLU A 112 -33.08 -7.22 -11.98
C GLU A 112 -33.98 -8.22 -11.24
N ALA A 113 -33.42 -9.32 -10.77
CA ALA A 113 -34.14 -10.30 -9.96
C ALA A 113 -34.64 -9.72 -8.62
N ALA A 114 -33.92 -8.80 -8.00
CA ALA A 114 -34.39 -8.12 -6.80
C ALA A 114 -35.52 -7.13 -7.10
N LEU A 115 -35.46 -6.42 -8.23
CA LEU A 115 -36.51 -5.50 -8.66
C LEU A 115 -37.84 -6.19 -8.96
N THR A 116 -37.83 -7.44 -9.45
CA THR A 116 -39.08 -8.19 -9.69
C THR A 116 -39.76 -8.67 -8.42
N VAL A 117 -39.02 -8.81 -7.33
CA VAL A 117 -39.53 -9.28 -6.03
C VAL A 117 -39.87 -8.12 -5.09
N LEU A 118 -39.09 -7.04 -5.14
CA LEU A 118 -39.28 -5.88 -4.27
C LEU A 118 -40.47 -5.03 -4.73
N PRO A 119 -41.43 -4.72 -3.84
CA PRO A 119 -42.51 -3.81 -4.19
C PRO A 119 -41.99 -2.38 -4.36
N GLU A 120 -42.70 -1.60 -5.17
CA GLU A 120 -42.48 -0.16 -5.26
C GLU A 120 -43.15 0.55 -4.06
N PRO A 121 -42.39 1.27 -3.22
CA PRO A 121 -42.96 2.00 -2.08
C PRO A 121 -43.78 3.22 -2.56
N ALA A 122 -45.08 3.20 -2.25
CA ALA A 122 -46.02 4.27 -2.60
C ALA A 122 -45.88 5.52 -1.70
N HIS A 123 -45.62 5.33 -0.40
CA HIS A 123 -45.59 6.44 0.57
C HIS A 123 -44.17 7.03 0.74
N PRO A 124 -44.04 8.34 0.99
CA PRO A 124 -42.74 9.00 1.10
C PRO A 124 -41.89 8.46 2.26
N ALA A 125 -42.52 8.10 3.39
CA ALA A 125 -41.83 7.47 4.51
C ALA A 125 -41.27 6.08 4.14
N ALA A 126 -42.02 5.28 3.38
CA ALA A 126 -41.57 3.99 2.89
C ALA A 126 -40.42 4.13 1.89
N ARG A 127 -40.47 5.15 1.02
CA ARG A 127 -39.36 5.50 0.11
C ARG A 127 -38.09 5.89 0.86
N ALA A 128 -38.21 6.70 1.90
CA ALA A 128 -37.08 7.07 2.76
C ALA A 128 -36.49 5.86 3.49
N ALA A 129 -37.35 4.98 4.02
CA ALA A 129 -36.90 3.73 4.65
C ALA A 129 -36.19 2.80 3.65
N PHE A 130 -36.73 2.65 2.43
CA PHE A 130 -36.10 1.89 1.34
C PHE A 130 -34.73 2.45 0.98
N LEU A 131 -34.61 3.78 0.88
CA LEU A 131 -33.34 4.44 0.60
C LEU A 131 -32.31 4.18 1.71
N LEU A 132 -32.67 4.39 2.97
CA LEU A 132 -31.74 4.25 4.10
C LEU A 132 -31.33 2.78 4.33
N ALA A 133 -32.29 1.86 4.29
CA ALA A 133 -32.02 0.44 4.40
C ALA A 133 -31.23 -0.06 3.18
N GLY A 134 -31.60 0.38 1.98
CA GLY A 134 -30.91 0.07 0.74
C GLY A 134 -29.45 0.54 0.76
N LEU A 135 -29.18 1.76 1.20
CA LEU A 135 -27.82 2.29 1.38
C LEU A 135 -27.00 1.45 2.36
N LEU A 136 -27.57 1.07 3.51
CA LEU A 136 -26.88 0.26 4.51
C LEU A 136 -26.58 -1.16 3.99
N ILE A 137 -27.58 -1.83 3.42
CA ILE A 137 -27.45 -3.17 2.84
C ILE A 137 -26.44 -3.15 1.69
N ASN A 138 -26.51 -2.12 0.83
CA ASN A 138 -25.56 -1.92 -0.25
C ASN A 138 -24.13 -1.75 0.29
N ALA A 139 -23.93 -0.97 1.34
CA ALA A 139 -22.63 -0.79 1.99
C ALA A 139 -22.07 -2.10 2.59
N ILE A 140 -22.93 -2.93 3.21
CA ILE A 140 -22.55 -4.26 3.72
C ILE A 140 -22.14 -5.18 2.56
N GLY A 141 -22.94 -5.23 1.50
CA GLY A 141 -22.65 -6.03 0.31
C GLY A 141 -21.35 -5.61 -0.37
N LEU A 142 -21.15 -4.30 -0.55
CA LEU A 142 -19.91 -3.71 -1.08
C LEU A 142 -18.71 -4.04 -0.18
N GLY A 143 -18.88 -3.99 1.14
CA GLY A 143 -17.85 -4.37 2.10
C GLY A 143 -17.44 -5.84 2.02
N LEU A 144 -18.40 -6.77 1.92
CA LEU A 144 -18.14 -8.21 1.73
C LEU A 144 -17.50 -8.51 0.37
N TYR A 145 -17.97 -7.83 -0.68
CA TYR A 145 -17.43 -7.93 -2.03
C TYR A 145 -15.94 -7.53 -2.07
N LEU A 146 -15.63 -6.31 -1.60
CA LEU A 146 -14.26 -5.81 -1.58
C LEU A 146 -13.39 -6.61 -0.60
N GLY A 147 -13.93 -6.98 0.57
CA GLY A 147 -13.28 -7.80 1.59
C GLY A 147 -13.02 -9.26 1.18
N ALA A 148 -13.52 -9.70 0.03
CA ALA A 148 -13.12 -10.96 -0.59
C ALA A 148 -11.74 -10.87 -1.24
N GLY A 149 -11.30 -9.68 -1.67
CA GLY A 149 -9.99 -9.45 -2.29
C GLY A 149 -9.77 -10.15 -3.64
N LEU A 150 -10.82 -10.68 -4.29
CA LEU A 150 -10.70 -11.49 -5.51
C LEU A 150 -10.62 -10.66 -6.82
N GLY A 151 -10.29 -9.38 -6.70
CA GLY A 151 -10.22 -8.42 -7.81
C GLY A 151 -11.23 -7.28 -7.66
N PRO A 152 -10.85 -6.03 -7.96
CA PRO A 152 -11.70 -4.85 -7.81
C PRO A 152 -12.80 -4.80 -8.88
N GLY A 153 -13.80 -3.95 -8.67
CA GLY A 153 -14.88 -3.77 -9.64
C GLY A 153 -14.36 -3.06 -10.89
N PRO A 154 -15.05 -3.18 -12.04
CA PRO A 154 -14.67 -2.46 -13.27
C PRO A 154 -14.51 -0.96 -13.02
N ARG A 155 -15.43 -0.37 -12.25
CA ARG A 155 -15.45 1.05 -11.86
C ARG A 155 -14.23 1.41 -10.99
N ASP A 156 -13.90 0.57 -10.02
CA ASP A 156 -12.80 0.80 -9.08
C ASP A 156 -11.43 0.66 -9.76
N GLY A 157 -11.26 -0.33 -10.64
CA GLY A 157 -10.00 -0.48 -11.36
C GLY A 157 -9.76 0.58 -12.43
N LEU A 158 -10.82 1.20 -12.98
CA LEU A 158 -10.66 2.40 -13.81
C LEU A 158 -9.96 3.53 -13.02
N MET A 159 -10.37 3.76 -11.77
CA MET A 159 -9.77 4.77 -10.90
C MET A 159 -8.31 4.45 -10.56
N THR A 160 -8.01 3.20 -10.20
CA THR A 160 -6.63 2.79 -9.89
C THR A 160 -5.74 2.80 -11.14
N GLY A 161 -6.31 2.57 -12.32
CA GLY A 161 -5.57 2.55 -13.59
C GLY A 161 -5.19 3.95 -14.06
N LEU A 162 -6.05 4.94 -13.82
CA LEU A 162 -5.72 6.35 -13.96
C LEU A 162 -4.67 6.78 -12.94
N ALA A 163 -4.74 6.30 -11.70
CA ALA A 163 -3.73 6.60 -10.69
C ALA A 163 -2.34 6.08 -11.07
N ALA A 164 -2.27 4.87 -11.64
CA ALA A 164 -1.04 4.30 -12.19
C ALA A 164 -0.45 5.10 -13.38
N ARG A 165 -1.18 6.09 -13.91
CA ARG A 165 -0.74 7.01 -14.97
C ARG A 165 -0.40 8.41 -14.47
N GLY A 166 -0.18 8.55 -13.16
CA GLY A 166 0.24 9.80 -12.54
C GLY A 166 -0.89 10.68 -12.03
N TRP A 167 -2.15 10.24 -12.10
CA TRP A 167 -3.25 10.95 -11.43
C TRP A 167 -3.24 10.64 -9.93
N THR A 168 -3.57 11.62 -9.10
CA THR A 168 -3.88 11.31 -7.70
C THR A 168 -5.17 10.48 -7.64
N ILE A 169 -5.25 9.49 -6.75
CA ILE A 169 -6.46 8.66 -6.55
C ILE A 169 -7.70 9.53 -6.34
N ARG A 170 -7.57 10.62 -5.56
CA ARG A 170 -8.67 11.58 -5.33
C ARG A 170 -9.16 12.22 -6.62
N ARG A 171 -8.27 12.78 -7.44
CA ARG A 171 -8.64 13.39 -8.73
C ARG A 171 -9.25 12.37 -9.70
N ALA A 172 -8.68 11.16 -9.79
CA ALA A 172 -9.21 10.11 -10.65
C ALA A 172 -10.63 9.70 -10.21
N ARG A 173 -10.84 9.46 -8.92
CA ARG A 173 -12.13 9.10 -8.35
C ARG A 173 -13.17 10.21 -8.54
N THR A 174 -12.86 11.42 -8.09
CA THR A 174 -13.79 12.55 -8.19
C THR A 174 -14.11 12.89 -9.65
N GLY A 175 -13.11 12.90 -10.54
CA GLY A 175 -13.33 13.19 -11.96
C GLY A 175 -14.23 12.16 -12.63
N VAL A 176 -14.00 10.87 -12.38
CA VAL A 176 -14.84 9.79 -12.91
C VAL A 176 -16.26 9.85 -12.32
N GLU A 177 -16.40 9.96 -11.00
CA GLU A 177 -17.71 10.01 -10.33
C GLU A 177 -18.55 11.23 -10.76
N VAL A 178 -17.94 12.42 -10.83
CA VAL A 178 -18.63 13.63 -11.30
C VAL A 178 -18.98 13.52 -12.78
N GLY A 179 -18.08 12.99 -13.61
CA GLY A 179 -18.30 12.81 -15.05
C GLY A 179 -19.48 11.87 -15.34
N VAL A 180 -19.51 10.69 -14.71
CA VAL A 180 -20.61 9.73 -14.92
C VAL A 180 -21.92 10.23 -14.34
N LEU A 181 -21.89 10.92 -13.19
CA LEU A 181 -23.09 11.55 -12.62
C LEU A 181 -23.65 12.60 -13.57
N ALA A 182 -22.82 13.48 -14.12
CA ALA A 182 -23.23 14.52 -15.04
C ALA A 182 -23.82 13.93 -16.32
N ILE A 183 -23.14 12.95 -16.93
CA ILE A 183 -23.63 12.26 -18.13
C ILE A 183 -24.95 11.56 -17.82
N GLY A 184 -25.02 10.80 -16.72
CA GLY A 184 -26.23 10.09 -16.30
C GLY A 184 -27.42 11.01 -16.08
N TRP A 185 -27.18 12.15 -15.43
CA TRP A 185 -28.23 13.14 -15.18
C TRP A 185 -28.74 13.75 -16.49
N LEU A 186 -27.84 14.10 -17.42
CA LEU A 186 -28.21 14.58 -18.76
C LEU A 186 -28.99 13.53 -19.57
N LEU A 187 -28.70 12.25 -19.38
CA LEU A 187 -29.45 11.15 -19.99
C LEU A 187 -30.82 10.93 -19.35
N GLY A 188 -31.13 11.57 -18.22
CA GLY A 188 -32.42 11.48 -17.53
C GLY A 188 -32.40 10.62 -16.27
N GLY A 189 -31.24 10.22 -15.78
CA GLY A 189 -31.10 9.52 -14.50
C GLY A 189 -31.50 10.39 -13.30
N THR A 190 -31.99 9.75 -12.25
CA THR A 190 -32.56 10.42 -11.08
C THR A 190 -31.46 10.89 -10.12
N VAL A 191 -31.29 12.21 -10.01
CA VAL A 191 -30.47 12.84 -8.98
C VAL A 191 -31.38 13.41 -7.90
N GLY A 192 -31.08 13.12 -6.64
CA GLY A 192 -31.89 13.59 -5.52
C GLY A 192 -31.18 13.48 -4.17
N ILE A 193 -31.96 13.56 -3.08
CA ILE A 193 -31.42 13.47 -1.71
C ILE A 193 -30.65 12.16 -1.48
N GLY A 194 -31.10 11.06 -2.10
CA GLY A 194 -30.42 9.77 -2.05
C GLY A 194 -29.03 9.79 -2.69
N THR A 195 -28.82 10.59 -3.74
CA THR A 195 -27.50 10.77 -4.36
C THR A 195 -26.53 11.48 -3.41
N VAL A 196 -27.00 12.51 -2.71
CA VAL A 196 -26.21 13.24 -1.71
C VAL A 196 -25.89 12.34 -0.51
N LEU A 197 -26.90 11.63 0.00
CA LEU A 197 -26.73 10.69 1.12
C LEU A 197 -25.78 9.56 0.76
N TYR A 198 -25.83 9.04 -0.48
CA TYR A 198 -24.89 8.03 -0.93
C TYR A 198 -23.47 8.59 -0.99
N ALA A 199 -23.27 9.75 -1.63
CA ALA A 199 -21.95 10.37 -1.79
C ALA A 199 -21.27 10.65 -0.45
N VAL A 200 -22.02 11.12 0.55
CA VAL A 200 -21.49 11.44 1.89
C VAL A 200 -21.44 10.20 2.80
N GLY A 201 -22.42 9.31 2.70
CA GLY A 201 -22.61 8.20 3.64
C GLY A 201 -21.83 6.93 3.31
N ILE A 202 -21.63 6.61 2.02
CA ILE A 202 -21.02 5.33 1.63
C ILE A 202 -19.57 5.20 2.13
N GLY A 203 -18.81 6.29 2.11
CA GLY A 203 -17.40 6.31 2.55
C GLY A 203 -17.23 5.96 4.04
N PRO A 204 -17.84 6.72 4.95
CA PRO A 204 -17.83 6.42 6.38
C PRO A 204 -18.38 5.03 6.71
N LEU A 205 -19.47 4.61 6.05
CA LEU A 205 -20.04 3.27 6.25
C LEU A 205 -19.03 2.17 5.88
N LEU A 206 -18.36 2.29 4.72
CA LEU A 206 -17.33 1.33 4.33
C LEU A 206 -16.12 1.34 5.26
N GLN A 207 -15.71 2.50 5.78
CA GLN A 207 -14.61 2.60 6.74
C GLN A 207 -14.89 1.79 8.02
N VAL A 208 -16.16 1.74 8.45
CA VAL A 208 -16.62 0.95 9.60
C VAL A 208 -16.81 -0.53 9.23
N LEU A 209 -17.41 -0.82 8.08
CA LEU A 209 -17.83 -2.17 7.72
C LEU A 209 -16.68 -3.03 7.17
N LEU A 210 -15.78 -2.46 6.36
CA LEU A 210 -14.71 -3.23 5.70
C LEU A 210 -13.81 -4.01 6.69
N PRO A 211 -13.32 -3.44 7.81
CA PRO A 211 -12.50 -4.18 8.75
C PRO A 211 -13.23 -5.34 9.44
N ARG A 212 -14.57 -5.26 9.53
CA ARG A 212 -15.42 -6.25 10.19
C ARG A 212 -15.86 -7.37 9.24
N LEU A 213 -15.96 -7.05 7.95
CA LEU A 213 -16.46 -7.95 6.90
C LEU A 213 -15.34 -8.60 6.08
N SER A 214 -14.10 -8.10 6.20
CA SER A 214 -12.89 -8.71 5.62
C SER A 214 -12.27 -9.70 6.60
N GLY A 215 -11.87 -10.88 6.13
CA GLY A 215 -11.05 -11.80 6.93
C GLY A 215 -9.59 -11.39 6.99
N PRO A 216 -8.74 -12.14 7.72
CA PRO A 216 -7.31 -11.84 7.84
C PRO A 216 -6.66 -11.69 6.46
N PRO A 217 -5.80 -10.68 6.26
CA PRO A 217 -5.30 -10.33 4.93
C PRO A 217 -4.48 -11.47 4.31
N HIS A 218 -4.70 -11.76 3.03
CA HIS A 218 -3.92 -12.76 2.33
C HIS A 218 -2.66 -12.12 1.70
N PRO A 219 -1.46 -12.73 1.77
CA PRO A 219 -0.20 -12.14 1.29
C PRO A 219 -0.16 -11.74 -0.19
N ARG A 220 -1.16 -12.13 -1.00
CA ARG A 220 -1.28 -11.81 -2.43
C ARG A 220 -2.18 -10.61 -2.73
N ASP A 221 -2.86 -10.05 -1.74
CA ASP A 221 -3.77 -8.91 -1.94
C ASP A 221 -3.00 -7.58 -2.12
N HIS A 222 -1.66 -7.62 -2.03
CA HIS A 222 -0.73 -6.50 -2.22
C HIS A 222 0.30 -6.71 -3.33
N GLU A 223 0.12 -7.64 -4.27
CA GLU A 223 0.94 -7.60 -5.49
C GLU A 223 0.54 -6.37 -6.32
N PRO A 224 1.39 -5.32 -6.47
CA PRO A 224 1.25 -4.46 -7.62
C PRO A 224 1.33 -5.35 -8.87
N ALA A 225 0.55 -5.00 -9.90
CA ALA A 225 0.44 -5.74 -11.16
C ALA A 225 1.78 -6.02 -11.91
N ALA A 226 2.91 -5.61 -11.35
CA ALA A 226 4.27 -5.93 -11.79
C ALA A 226 4.74 -7.35 -11.42
N ALA A 227 4.20 -7.99 -10.36
CA ALA A 227 4.70 -9.30 -9.91
C ALA A 227 4.03 -10.52 -10.60
N ALA A 228 2.88 -10.32 -11.26
CA ALA A 228 2.22 -11.34 -12.09
C ALA A 228 2.87 -11.57 -13.48
N LEU A 229 4.13 -11.13 -13.66
CA LEU A 229 4.96 -11.37 -14.84
C LEU A 229 5.95 -12.55 -14.66
N GLY A 230 5.93 -13.25 -13.52
CA GLY A 230 6.90 -14.31 -13.19
C GLY A 230 6.37 -15.76 -13.17
N GLY A 231 5.22 -16.06 -13.77
CA GLY A 231 4.62 -17.41 -13.74
C GLY A 231 4.48 -18.04 -15.13
N ALA A 232 5.42 -18.92 -15.46
CA ALA A 232 5.39 -19.97 -16.50
C ALA A 232 4.49 -19.73 -17.73
N LEU A 233 5.12 -19.33 -18.84
CA LEU A 233 4.57 -19.58 -20.17
C LEU A 233 4.61 -21.10 -20.43
N ASP A 234 3.46 -21.76 -20.41
CA ASP A 234 3.32 -23.00 -21.18
C ASP A 234 3.53 -22.68 -22.68
N PRO A 235 4.25 -23.52 -23.43
CA PRO A 235 4.43 -23.29 -24.85
C PRO A 235 3.08 -23.39 -25.58
N PRO A 236 2.83 -22.52 -26.59
CA PRO A 236 1.58 -22.55 -27.34
C PRO A 236 1.45 -23.85 -28.16
N PRO A 237 0.21 -24.32 -28.42
CA PRO A 237 -0.01 -25.56 -29.16
C PRO A 237 0.44 -25.44 -30.62
N ASP A 238 1.01 -26.53 -31.12
CA ASP A 238 1.57 -26.74 -32.46
C ASP A 238 0.56 -26.34 -33.56
N ARG A 239 0.75 -25.16 -34.15
CA ARG A 239 -0.02 -24.73 -35.34
C ARG A 239 0.61 -25.34 -36.59
N ARG A 240 0.01 -26.42 -37.08
CA ARG A 240 0.30 -26.98 -38.41
C ARG A 240 -0.49 -26.23 -39.50
N ASP A 241 0.18 -25.92 -40.60
CA ASP A 241 -0.45 -25.38 -41.82
C ASP A 241 -1.28 -26.47 -42.55
N ARG A 242 -2.23 -26.04 -43.39
CA ARG A 242 -3.17 -26.80 -44.26
C ARG A 242 -2.50 -27.81 -45.22
N ARG A 243 -1.18 -28.03 -45.15
CA ARG A 243 -0.44 -29.06 -45.90
C ARG A 243 0.49 -29.95 -45.05
N GLY A 244 0.39 -29.91 -43.71
CA GLY A 244 0.88 -30.99 -42.84
C GLY A 244 2.40 -31.15 -42.66
N ALA A 245 3.23 -30.12 -42.84
CA ALA A 245 4.68 -30.18 -42.58
C ALA A 245 5.16 -29.16 -41.51
N PRO A 246 6.22 -29.44 -40.71
CA PRO A 246 6.72 -28.54 -39.66
C PRO A 246 7.56 -27.40 -40.24
N ILE A 247 7.40 -26.18 -39.70
CA ILE A 247 8.19 -25.00 -40.07
C ILE A 247 9.32 -24.82 -39.02
N THR A 248 10.52 -25.31 -39.33
CA THR A 248 11.75 -25.01 -38.59
C THR A 248 12.67 -24.14 -39.45
N ALA A 249 12.62 -22.83 -39.26
CA ALA A 249 13.65 -21.91 -39.76
C ALA A 249 13.92 -20.85 -38.68
N ALA A 250 15.06 -21.01 -38.00
CA ALA A 250 15.56 -20.05 -37.02
C ALA A 250 16.08 -18.79 -37.74
N PRO A 251 15.78 -17.56 -37.27
CA PRO A 251 16.42 -16.36 -37.79
C PRO A 251 17.88 -16.29 -37.28
N GLN A 252 18.83 -16.03 -38.18
CA GLN A 252 20.21 -15.74 -37.81
C GLN A 252 20.28 -14.54 -36.86
N GLN A 253 20.73 -14.78 -35.63
CA GLN A 253 21.04 -13.77 -34.64
C GLN A 253 22.19 -12.89 -35.13
N ARG A 254 21.91 -11.62 -35.44
CA ARG A 254 22.96 -10.60 -35.48
C ARG A 254 23.49 -10.43 -34.05
N ARG A 255 24.80 -10.57 -33.87
CA ARG A 255 25.47 -10.31 -32.59
C ARG A 255 25.14 -8.88 -32.10
N PRO A 256 24.73 -8.69 -30.84
CA PRO A 256 24.64 -7.34 -30.26
C PRO A 256 26.05 -6.73 -30.20
N ALA A 257 26.14 -5.42 -30.44
CA ALA A 257 27.34 -4.66 -30.15
C ALA A 257 27.73 -4.85 -28.67
N PRO A 258 29.03 -4.85 -28.31
CA PRO A 258 29.45 -5.00 -26.92
C PRO A 258 28.78 -3.90 -26.08
N LEU A 259 28.21 -4.28 -24.93
CA LEU A 259 27.77 -3.30 -23.93
C LEU A 259 28.96 -2.39 -23.60
N ALA A 260 28.71 -1.08 -23.48
CA ALA A 260 29.68 -0.16 -22.91
C ALA A 260 30.21 -0.74 -21.59
N PRO A 261 31.51 -0.59 -21.29
CA PRO A 261 32.08 -1.07 -20.05
C PRO A 261 31.31 -0.48 -18.85
N PRO A 262 31.28 -1.18 -17.70
CA PRO A 262 30.69 -0.63 -16.48
C PRO A 262 31.27 0.76 -16.22
N VAL A 263 30.40 1.73 -15.90
CA VAL A 263 30.85 3.03 -15.40
C VAL A 263 31.78 2.74 -14.23
N PRO A 264 33.05 3.20 -14.25
CA PRO A 264 33.96 2.96 -13.15
C PRO A 264 33.31 3.49 -11.86
N SER A 265 33.43 2.72 -10.77
CA SER A 265 33.08 3.20 -9.43
C SER A 265 33.65 4.62 -9.28
N PRO A 266 32.88 5.59 -8.77
CA PRO A 266 33.39 6.94 -8.60
C PRO A 266 34.72 6.86 -7.86
N THR A 267 35.76 7.39 -8.49
CA THR A 267 37.08 7.55 -7.86
C THR A 267 36.83 8.24 -6.52
N PRO A 268 37.34 7.73 -5.39
CA PRO A 268 37.13 8.39 -4.12
C PRO A 268 37.72 9.79 -4.23
N LEU A 269 36.85 10.80 -4.30
CA LEU A 269 37.25 12.17 -4.11
C LEU A 269 37.60 12.26 -2.61
N HIS A 270 38.89 12.43 -2.35
CA HIS A 270 39.57 12.42 -1.06
C HIS A 270 39.93 11.03 -0.51
N SER A 271 41.23 10.73 -0.59
CA SER A 271 41.97 9.72 0.17
C SER A 271 42.19 10.16 1.62
N GLY A 272 41.14 10.65 2.27
CA GLY A 272 41.08 10.78 3.72
C GLY A 272 40.32 9.59 4.26
N GLU A 273 40.75 9.04 5.39
CA GLU A 273 39.95 8.09 6.16
C GLU A 273 38.63 8.80 6.52
N VAL A 274 37.55 8.53 5.78
CA VAL A 274 36.25 9.12 6.09
C VAL A 274 35.79 8.47 7.39
N PRO A 275 35.57 9.24 8.47
CA PRO A 275 35.10 8.68 9.72
C PRO A 275 33.83 7.88 9.47
N MET A 276 33.71 6.72 10.14
CA MET A 276 32.52 5.89 10.01
C MET A 276 31.28 6.72 10.40
N PRO A 277 30.25 6.80 9.54
CA PRO A 277 29.11 7.66 9.80
C PRO A 277 28.32 7.17 11.03
N VAL A 278 27.82 8.11 11.83
CA VAL A 278 27.02 7.78 13.01
C VAL A 278 25.55 7.56 12.62
N LEU A 279 25.01 6.40 12.94
CA LEU A 279 23.60 6.05 12.72
C LEU A 279 22.82 6.05 14.03
N HIS A 280 21.79 6.89 14.12
CA HIS A 280 20.85 6.86 15.23
C HIS A 280 19.61 6.03 14.88
N VAL A 281 19.39 4.94 15.62
CA VAL A 281 18.16 4.13 15.56
C VAL A 281 17.19 4.65 16.61
N ILE A 282 16.17 5.38 16.18
CA ILE A 282 15.24 6.10 17.07
C ILE A 282 14.01 5.24 17.37
N VAL A 283 13.80 4.89 18.64
CA VAL A 283 12.56 4.25 19.13
C VAL A 283 11.49 5.33 19.32
N ALA A 284 10.47 5.33 18.47
CA ALA A 284 9.49 6.42 18.45
C ALA A 284 8.30 6.23 19.42
N SER A 285 8.09 5.03 19.96
CA SER A 285 6.97 4.73 20.86
C SER A 285 7.33 4.93 22.33
N THR A 286 6.42 5.48 23.14
CA THR A 286 6.65 5.74 24.57
C THR A 286 5.71 4.97 25.50
N ARG A 287 4.65 4.35 24.97
CA ARG A 287 3.61 3.72 25.82
C ARG A 287 4.18 2.59 26.70
N PRO A 288 3.63 2.35 27.90
CA PRO A 288 3.93 1.15 28.68
C PRO A 288 3.65 -0.13 27.88
N GLY A 289 4.50 -1.14 28.01
CA GLY A 289 4.40 -2.39 27.23
C GLY A 289 4.54 -2.18 25.73
N ARG A 290 5.29 -1.15 25.30
CA ARG A 290 5.58 -0.88 23.90
C ARG A 290 6.39 -2.00 23.24
N LEU A 291 6.07 -2.27 21.98
CA LEU A 291 6.78 -3.25 21.15
C LEU A 291 8.02 -2.65 20.45
N GLY A 292 8.10 -1.32 20.38
CA GLY A 292 9.17 -0.60 19.69
C GLY A 292 10.59 -1.00 20.11
N PRO A 293 10.90 -1.16 21.40
CA PRO A 293 12.23 -1.59 21.84
C PRO A 293 12.67 -2.95 21.28
N ALA A 294 11.76 -3.91 21.14
CA ALA A 294 12.09 -5.21 20.54
C ALA A 294 12.45 -5.09 19.06
N VAL A 295 11.69 -4.28 18.32
CA VAL A 295 11.95 -4.01 16.89
C VAL A 295 13.23 -3.21 16.70
N ALA A 296 13.49 -2.25 17.59
CA ALA A 296 14.68 -1.42 17.52
C ALA A 296 15.95 -2.20 17.86
N ARG A 297 15.92 -3.07 18.88
CA ARG A 297 17.04 -3.99 19.17
C ARG A 297 17.40 -4.81 17.93
N TRP A 298 16.42 -5.46 17.31
CA TRP A 298 16.63 -6.20 16.06
C TRP A 298 17.22 -5.32 14.94
N CYS A 299 16.71 -4.10 14.76
CA CYS A 299 17.25 -3.18 13.74
C CYS A 299 18.69 -2.76 14.05
N THR A 300 19.01 -2.50 15.32
CA THR A 300 20.33 -2.15 15.80
C THR A 300 21.30 -3.31 15.57
N ASP A 301 20.91 -4.55 15.89
CA ASP A 301 21.74 -5.74 15.67
C ASP A 301 22.07 -5.91 14.18
N VAL A 302 21.07 -5.77 13.29
CA VAL A 302 21.31 -5.81 11.84
C VAL A 302 22.21 -4.66 11.36
N ALA A 303 22.09 -3.47 11.95
CA ALA A 303 22.93 -2.32 11.59
C ALA A 303 24.38 -2.47 12.08
N VAL A 304 24.59 -3.08 13.24
CA VAL A 304 25.92 -3.43 13.77
C VAL A 304 26.56 -4.51 12.90
N ASP A 305 25.83 -5.57 12.56
CA ASP A 305 26.30 -6.65 11.69
C ASP A 305 26.62 -6.16 10.27
N HIS A 306 25.88 -5.15 9.78
CA HIS A 306 26.16 -4.50 8.50
C HIS A 306 27.52 -3.79 8.48
N GLY A 307 28.01 -3.29 9.64
CA GLY A 307 29.36 -2.74 9.80
C GLY A 307 29.64 -1.40 9.11
N GLY A 308 28.66 -0.80 8.44
CA GLY A 308 28.80 0.47 7.72
C GLY A 308 28.61 1.74 8.58
N PHE A 309 28.27 1.60 9.87
CA PHE A 309 27.94 2.73 10.74
C PHE A 309 28.42 2.51 12.18
N GLU A 310 28.73 3.60 12.88
CA GLU A 310 28.71 3.61 14.34
C GLU A 310 27.25 3.74 14.80
N VAL A 311 26.68 2.65 15.34
CA VAL A 311 25.24 2.58 15.64
C VAL A 311 24.95 2.99 17.09
N ARG A 312 24.01 3.93 17.26
CA ARG A 312 23.49 4.34 18.58
C ARG A 312 21.98 4.21 18.62
N THR A 313 21.45 3.57 19.67
CA THR A 313 20.00 3.49 19.89
C THR A 313 19.54 4.68 20.72
N VAL A 314 18.48 5.35 20.29
CA VAL A 314 17.90 6.51 20.96
C VAL A 314 16.43 6.24 21.26
N ASP A 315 16.05 6.08 22.53
CA ASP A 315 14.66 5.83 22.90
C ASP A 315 13.94 7.11 23.36
N LEU A 316 12.96 7.58 22.58
CA LEU A 316 12.17 8.77 22.92
C LEU A 316 11.37 8.60 24.22
N GLY A 317 11.07 7.36 24.61
CA GLY A 317 10.43 7.02 25.88
C GLY A 317 11.36 7.16 27.09
N GLU A 318 12.67 7.04 26.89
CA GLU A 318 13.68 7.24 27.93
C GLU A 318 14.13 8.70 27.99
N LEU A 319 14.28 9.36 26.83
CA LEU A 319 14.55 10.79 26.74
C LEU A 319 13.45 11.63 27.39
N ALA A 320 12.20 11.15 27.36
CA ALA A 320 11.05 11.74 28.04
C ALA A 320 10.89 13.25 27.78
N LEU A 321 11.06 13.68 26.53
CA LEU A 321 10.86 15.08 26.13
C LEU A 321 9.47 15.57 26.55
N PRO A 322 9.35 16.77 27.15
CA PRO A 322 8.04 17.38 27.35
C PRO A 322 7.39 17.67 26.00
N PHE A 323 6.11 18.04 26.00
CA PHE A 323 5.57 18.71 24.81
C PHE A 323 6.34 20.01 24.58
N LEU A 324 6.61 20.34 23.31
CA LEU A 324 7.40 21.50 22.91
C LEU A 324 7.11 22.73 23.79
N ASP A 325 8.10 23.09 24.60
CA ASP A 325 8.03 24.12 25.64
C ASP A 325 9.10 25.22 25.47
N GLU A 326 9.87 25.17 24.38
CA GLU A 326 10.81 26.23 24.03
C GLU A 326 10.07 27.54 23.66
N PRO A 327 10.47 28.70 24.23
CA PRO A 327 9.82 29.97 23.95
C PRO A 327 10.23 30.56 22.59
N GLU A 328 11.43 30.21 22.11
CA GLU A 328 11.93 30.63 20.80
C GLU A 328 11.64 29.59 19.71
N HIS A 329 11.44 30.07 18.47
CA HIS A 329 11.21 29.17 17.33
C HIS A 329 12.47 28.32 17.04
N PRO A 330 12.36 26.99 16.81
CA PRO A 330 13.50 26.08 16.64
C PRO A 330 14.51 26.52 15.56
N ALA A 331 14.03 27.12 14.46
CA ALA A 331 14.89 27.67 13.40
C ALA A 331 15.88 28.76 13.86
N ALA A 332 15.70 29.33 15.05
CA ALA A 332 16.62 30.30 15.63
C ALA A 332 17.84 29.64 16.31
N GLY A 333 17.83 28.33 16.56
CA GLY A 333 18.92 27.59 17.24
C GLY A 333 19.17 28.01 18.69
N ARG A 334 18.29 28.82 19.28
CA ARG A 334 18.43 29.34 20.66
C ARG A 334 17.53 28.56 21.59
N TYR A 335 18.07 27.52 22.21
CA TYR A 335 17.33 26.69 23.16
C TYR A 335 17.55 27.15 24.60
N ARG A 336 16.47 27.34 25.34
CA ARG A 336 16.50 27.72 26.76
C ARG A 336 16.72 26.51 27.64
N HIS A 337 15.96 25.44 27.40
CA HIS A 337 15.88 24.31 28.31
C HIS A 337 16.99 23.28 28.08
N GLN A 338 17.43 22.62 29.17
CA GLN A 338 18.53 21.66 29.09
C GLN A 338 18.15 20.43 28.27
N HIS A 339 16.93 19.91 28.42
CA HIS A 339 16.46 18.76 27.63
C HIS A 339 16.51 19.00 26.12
N THR A 340 16.22 20.22 25.67
CA THR A 340 16.32 20.59 24.25
C THR A 340 17.77 20.69 23.79
N LYS A 341 18.67 21.23 24.62
CA LYS A 341 20.11 21.28 24.31
C LYS A 341 20.69 19.87 24.19
N ASP A 342 20.32 18.98 25.12
CA ASP A 342 20.76 17.58 25.11
C ASP A 342 20.20 16.85 23.88
N TRP A 343 18.93 17.09 23.54
CA TRP A 343 18.31 16.55 22.34
C TRP A 343 18.95 17.10 21.05
N SER A 344 19.22 18.39 20.99
CA SER A 344 19.92 19.05 19.89
C SER A 344 21.29 18.43 19.68
N ALA A 345 22.11 18.31 20.73
CA ALA A 345 23.44 17.70 20.65
C ALA A 345 23.38 16.24 20.17
N LEU A 346 22.40 15.47 20.66
CA LEU A 346 22.21 14.08 20.25
C LEU A 346 21.80 13.98 18.77
N VAL A 347 20.87 14.80 18.30
CA VAL A 347 20.47 14.82 16.89
C VAL A 347 21.62 15.32 16.02
N ASP A 348 22.36 16.31 16.47
CA ASP A 348 23.47 16.88 15.70
C ASP A 348 24.61 15.88 15.50
N SER A 349 24.90 15.02 16.50
CA SER A 349 25.96 14.00 16.41
C SER A 349 25.71 12.88 15.39
N ALA A 350 24.50 12.75 14.85
CA ALA A 350 24.16 11.71 13.89
C ALA A 350 24.40 12.14 12.44
N ASP A 351 24.91 11.24 11.61
CA ASP A 351 24.98 11.42 10.16
C ASP A 351 23.74 10.89 9.45
N ALA A 352 23.10 9.86 10.00
CA ALA A 352 21.92 9.21 9.44
C ALA A 352 20.95 8.77 10.55
N PHE A 353 19.69 8.57 10.18
CA PHE A 353 18.66 8.08 11.12
C PHE A 353 17.91 6.87 10.58
N VAL A 354 17.49 5.99 11.47
CA VAL A 354 16.40 5.04 11.23
C VAL A 354 15.31 5.30 12.27
N PHE A 355 14.10 5.67 11.83
CA PHE A 355 12.96 5.77 12.73
C PHE A 355 12.27 4.40 12.86
N VAL A 356 12.30 3.84 14.07
CA VAL A 356 11.56 2.63 14.45
C VAL A 356 10.23 3.06 15.06
N MET A 357 9.16 3.00 14.27
CA MET A 357 7.93 3.71 14.60
C MET A 357 6.63 2.90 14.48
N PRO A 358 5.71 3.05 15.46
CA PRO A 358 4.35 2.51 15.34
C PRO A 358 3.48 3.37 14.42
N GLU A 359 2.39 2.80 13.92
CA GLU A 359 1.24 3.56 13.42
C GLU A 359 0.12 3.64 14.45
N TYR A 360 -0.26 4.86 14.81
CA TYR A 360 -1.39 5.16 15.69
C TYR A 360 -2.47 5.90 14.91
N ASN A 361 -3.71 5.42 14.97
CA ASN A 361 -4.88 6.07 14.38
C ASN A 361 -4.66 6.56 12.93
N PHE A 362 -4.09 5.68 12.08
CA PHE A 362 -3.80 5.94 10.67
C PHE A 362 -2.65 6.93 10.40
N GLY A 363 -1.82 7.26 11.40
CA GLY A 363 -0.68 8.17 11.23
C GLY A 363 0.50 7.91 12.16
N PHE A 364 1.50 8.78 12.08
CA PHE A 364 2.61 8.81 13.04
C PHE A 364 2.12 9.29 14.40
N ASN A 365 2.77 8.85 15.48
CA ASN A 365 2.37 9.22 16.82
C ASN A 365 2.87 10.64 17.20
N ALA A 366 2.21 11.26 18.19
CA ALA A 366 2.55 12.61 18.61
C ALA A 366 4.01 12.76 19.08
N VAL A 367 4.58 11.71 19.70
CA VAL A 367 5.94 11.74 20.25
C VAL A 367 6.98 11.99 19.17
N VAL A 368 6.96 11.24 18.06
CA VAL A 368 7.97 11.43 17.00
C VAL A 368 7.83 12.81 16.36
N LYS A 369 6.59 13.30 16.21
CA LYS A 369 6.36 14.65 15.67
C LYS A 369 6.88 15.71 16.62
N ASN A 370 6.60 15.58 17.91
CA ASN A 370 7.07 16.48 18.95
C ASN A 370 8.59 16.52 18.98
N ALA A 371 9.26 15.36 19.00
CA ALA A 371 10.72 15.28 18.97
C ALA A 371 11.34 15.93 17.71
N VAL A 372 10.70 15.78 16.55
CA VAL A 372 11.12 16.45 15.31
C VAL A 372 10.91 17.97 15.40
N ASP A 373 9.80 18.42 16.00
CA ASP A 373 9.43 19.83 16.13
C ASP A 373 10.30 20.65 17.09
N PHE A 374 11.02 20.00 18.02
CA PHE A 374 11.94 20.71 18.92
C PHE A 374 13.11 21.37 18.20
N LEU A 375 13.51 20.85 17.04
CA LEU A 375 14.77 21.18 16.38
C LEU A 375 14.53 21.56 14.91
N TYR A 376 15.53 22.16 14.28
CA TYR A 376 15.41 22.60 12.89
C TYR A 376 16.67 22.31 12.08
N SER A 377 17.73 23.08 12.33
CA SER A 377 18.97 23.00 11.55
C SER A 377 19.67 21.67 11.70
N GLU A 378 19.57 21.04 12.87
CA GLU A 378 20.19 19.76 13.25
C GLU A 378 19.82 18.65 12.27
N TRP A 379 18.62 18.69 11.69
CA TRP A 379 18.08 17.70 10.76
C TRP A 379 18.60 17.80 9.31
N HIS A 380 19.08 18.97 8.89
CA HIS A 380 19.38 19.24 7.48
C HIS A 380 20.35 18.23 6.83
N TYR A 381 20.06 17.77 5.61
CA TYR A 381 20.97 16.94 4.81
C TYR A 381 21.41 15.62 5.47
N LYS A 382 20.59 15.10 6.40
CA LYS A 382 20.75 13.78 7.01
C LYS A 382 19.80 12.78 6.33
N PRO A 383 20.29 11.66 5.76
CA PRO A 383 19.43 10.64 5.21
C PRO A 383 18.66 9.88 6.30
N VAL A 384 17.47 9.39 5.95
CA VAL A 384 16.53 8.79 6.90
C VAL A 384 15.90 7.50 6.35
N GLY A 385 16.00 6.42 7.12
CA GLY A 385 15.33 5.15 6.91
C GLY A 385 14.15 4.95 7.86
N PHE A 386 13.27 4.00 7.53
CA PHE A 386 12.08 3.70 8.32
C PHE A 386 11.93 2.20 8.56
N VAL A 387 11.78 1.84 9.83
CA VAL A 387 11.31 0.52 10.27
C VAL A 387 9.96 0.74 10.96
N SER A 388 8.88 0.50 10.23
CA SER A 388 7.53 0.72 10.75
C SER A 388 6.86 -0.56 11.17
N TYR A 389 5.95 -0.45 12.14
CA TYR A 389 5.13 -1.57 12.57
C TYR A 389 3.70 -1.13 12.91
N GLY A 390 2.77 -2.07 12.81
CA GLY A 390 1.36 -1.84 13.09
C GLY A 390 0.55 -3.10 12.82
N MET A 391 -0.76 -2.95 12.66
CA MET A 391 -1.63 -4.04 12.22
C MET A 391 -1.43 -4.27 10.72
N THR A 392 -2.49 -4.29 9.92
CA THR A 392 -2.43 -4.64 8.49
C THR A 392 -1.48 -3.79 7.65
N SER A 393 -1.34 -2.49 7.92
CA SER A 393 -0.47 -1.60 7.13
C SER A 393 1.03 -1.80 7.42
N GLY A 394 1.38 -2.51 8.49
CA GLY A 394 2.75 -2.56 9.01
C GLY A 394 3.37 -1.18 9.29
N GLY A 395 2.53 -0.17 9.51
CA GLY A 395 2.94 1.20 9.80
C GLY A 395 3.25 2.08 8.60
N LEU A 396 3.03 1.60 7.37
CA LEU A 396 3.34 2.35 6.15
C LEU A 396 2.61 3.70 6.03
N ARG A 397 1.39 3.83 6.59
CA ARG A 397 0.66 5.11 6.53
C ARG A 397 1.34 6.18 7.38
N ALA A 398 1.80 5.78 8.57
CA ALA A 398 2.59 6.64 9.44
C ALA A 398 3.88 7.11 8.77
N VAL A 399 4.58 6.21 8.07
CA VAL A 399 5.78 6.55 7.28
C VAL A 399 5.46 7.56 6.19
N GLN A 400 4.40 7.35 5.39
CA GLN A 400 4.05 8.29 4.33
C GLN A 400 3.72 9.69 4.85
N MET A 401 3.05 9.78 6.01
CA MET A 401 2.80 11.07 6.65
C MET A 401 4.08 11.70 7.19
N LEU A 402 4.97 10.93 7.83
CA LEU A 402 6.21 11.46 8.41
C LEU A 402 7.21 11.88 7.33
N LYS A 403 7.22 11.21 6.16
CA LYS A 403 8.00 11.62 4.99
C LYS A 403 7.73 13.08 4.59
N GLN A 404 6.48 13.55 4.69
CA GLN A 404 6.14 14.95 4.41
C GLN A 404 6.74 15.91 5.45
N VAL A 405 6.83 15.50 6.72
CA VAL A 405 7.44 16.30 7.78
C VAL A 405 8.95 16.38 7.59
N VAL A 406 9.63 15.25 7.48
CA VAL A 406 11.11 15.23 7.48
C VAL A 406 11.72 15.92 6.26
N THR A 407 11.04 15.86 5.12
CA THR A 407 11.49 16.53 3.88
C THR A 407 11.43 18.05 3.98
N THR A 408 10.52 18.62 4.79
CA THR A 408 10.50 20.08 5.05
C THR A 408 11.69 20.56 5.87
N LEU A 409 12.33 19.64 6.60
CA LEU A 409 13.55 19.86 7.39
C LEU A 409 14.81 19.43 6.64
N LYS A 410 14.73 19.35 5.30
CA LYS A 410 15.83 18.96 4.41
C LYS A 410 16.46 17.59 4.72
N MET A 411 15.78 16.71 5.45
CA MET A 411 16.18 15.31 5.55
C MET A 411 15.89 14.58 4.24
N SER A 412 16.67 13.56 3.93
CA SER A 412 16.55 12.79 2.69
C SER A 412 16.04 11.37 2.97
N PRO A 413 14.72 11.12 2.95
CA PRO A 413 14.19 9.79 3.21
C PRO A 413 14.53 8.82 2.07
N VAL A 414 15.03 7.63 2.40
CA VAL A 414 15.31 6.57 1.41
C VAL A 414 14.04 5.84 0.98
N THR A 415 14.10 5.16 -0.16
CA THR A 415 12.94 4.43 -0.71
C THR A 415 12.75 3.10 0.00
N GLU A 416 13.87 2.43 0.27
CA GLU A 416 14.01 1.19 1.01
C GLU A 416 13.49 1.37 2.43
N ALA A 417 12.65 0.46 2.89
CA ALA A 417 12.07 0.52 4.23
C ALA A 417 11.68 -0.89 4.69
N VAL A 418 11.54 -1.05 6.00
CA VAL A 418 11.00 -2.25 6.62
C VAL A 418 9.60 -1.95 7.15
N SER A 419 8.64 -2.79 6.80
CA SER A 419 7.26 -2.72 7.30
C SER A 419 6.89 -4.05 7.93
N ILE A 420 6.44 -4.02 9.20
CA ILE A 420 6.16 -5.20 10.01
C ILE A 420 4.67 -5.23 10.38
N PRO A 421 3.83 -5.89 9.56
CA PRO A 421 2.42 -6.05 9.87
C PRO A 421 2.21 -7.08 10.98
N PHE A 422 1.24 -6.83 11.85
CA PHE A 422 0.89 -7.70 12.99
C PHE A 422 2.09 -8.02 13.89
N VAL A 423 2.92 -7.00 14.18
CA VAL A 423 4.19 -7.17 14.93
C VAL A 423 4.05 -7.89 16.27
N SER A 424 2.90 -7.79 16.95
CA SER A 424 2.64 -8.49 18.22
C SER A 424 2.69 -10.01 18.08
N GLU A 425 2.36 -10.55 16.90
CA GLU A 425 2.41 -11.98 16.61
C GLU A 425 3.83 -12.44 16.26
N GLN A 426 4.72 -11.50 15.98
CA GLN A 426 6.11 -11.75 15.58
C GLN A 426 7.10 -11.48 16.73
N ILE A 427 6.61 -11.15 17.92
CA ILE A 427 7.45 -10.96 19.11
C ILE A 427 7.18 -12.10 20.09
N GLN A 428 8.23 -12.82 20.46
CA GLN A 428 8.20 -13.85 21.49
C GLN A 428 9.20 -13.47 22.58
N ASP A 429 8.73 -13.44 23.83
CA ASP A 429 9.56 -13.10 25.00
C ASP A 429 10.34 -11.79 24.87
N GLY A 430 9.73 -10.79 24.20
CA GLY A 430 10.35 -9.47 23.98
C GLY A 430 11.40 -9.41 22.87
N VAL A 431 11.54 -10.49 22.09
CA VAL A 431 12.44 -10.61 20.94
C VAL A 431 11.62 -10.72 19.66
N LEU A 432 12.00 -9.93 18.65
CA LEU A 432 11.39 -10.03 17.32
C LEU A 432 11.94 -11.28 16.61
N LEU A 433 11.05 -12.17 16.18
CA LEU A 433 11.40 -13.44 15.53
C LEU A 433 12.18 -13.22 14.24
N ASP A 434 13.23 -14.00 14.02
CA ASP A 434 14.06 -13.91 12.81
C ASP A 434 13.27 -14.09 11.51
N ASP A 435 13.57 -13.23 10.54
CA ASP A 435 13.03 -13.29 9.19
C ASP A 435 14.13 -12.83 8.20
N PRO A 436 14.71 -13.75 7.42
CA PRO A 436 15.77 -13.40 6.46
C PRO A 436 15.35 -12.37 5.42
N ALA A 437 14.08 -12.34 5.01
CA ALA A 437 13.59 -11.36 4.04
C ALA A 437 13.52 -9.96 4.66
N ARG A 438 13.11 -9.88 5.93
CA ARG A 438 13.10 -8.63 6.70
C ARG A 438 14.51 -8.12 6.96
N THR A 439 15.44 -9.01 7.34
CA THR A 439 16.87 -8.67 7.49
C THR A 439 17.44 -8.15 6.18
N ALA A 440 17.22 -8.86 5.06
CA ALA A 440 17.68 -8.40 3.75
C ALA A 440 17.09 -7.05 3.32
N ALA A 441 15.83 -6.75 3.70
CA ALA A 441 15.22 -5.44 3.45
C ALA A 441 15.87 -4.33 4.30
N CYS A 442 16.19 -4.62 5.57
CA CYS A 442 16.92 -3.70 6.44
C CYS A 442 18.33 -3.44 5.90
N THR A 443 19.07 -4.48 5.49
CA THR A 443 20.40 -4.34 4.89
C THR A 443 20.37 -3.44 3.66
N ARG A 444 19.42 -3.60 2.74
CA ARG A 444 19.29 -2.71 1.56
C ARG A 444 19.01 -1.25 1.94
N MET A 445 18.22 -1.03 2.99
CA MET A 445 17.98 0.31 3.51
C MET A 445 19.26 0.92 4.10
N LEU A 446 20.04 0.13 4.83
CA LEU A 446 21.32 0.55 5.41
C LEU A 446 22.37 0.84 4.32
N ASP A 447 22.43 0.03 3.26
CA ASP A 447 23.29 0.27 2.09
C ASP A 447 23.02 1.65 1.48
N GLU A 448 21.74 1.98 1.25
CA GLU A 448 21.35 3.24 0.62
C GLU A 448 21.53 4.43 1.57
N LEU A 449 21.27 4.25 2.87
CA LEU A 449 21.61 5.23 3.90
C LEU A 449 23.11 5.54 3.89
N GLY A 450 23.97 4.54 3.73
CA GLY A 450 25.43 4.70 3.73
C GLY A 450 25.89 5.52 2.53
N ARG A 451 25.35 5.21 1.34
CA ARG A 451 25.64 5.96 0.10
C ARG A 451 25.21 7.41 0.20
N LEU A 452 23.98 7.67 0.65
CA LEU A 452 23.47 9.04 0.77
C LEU A 452 24.17 9.81 1.88
N SER A 453 24.54 9.15 2.99
CA SER A 453 25.29 9.78 4.07
C SER A 453 26.62 10.32 3.55
N ALA A 454 27.37 9.49 2.80
CA ALA A 454 28.63 9.90 2.17
C ALA A 454 28.42 11.03 1.14
N ALA A 455 27.41 10.92 0.27
CA ALA A 455 27.14 11.93 -0.75
C ALA A 455 26.72 13.29 -0.18
N LEU A 456 26.00 13.29 0.95
CA LEU A 456 25.50 14.52 1.59
C LEU A 456 26.47 15.10 2.63
N ALA A 457 27.58 14.42 2.94
CA ALA A 457 28.55 14.85 3.96
C ALA A 457 29.08 16.30 3.76
N PRO A 458 29.44 16.74 2.53
CA PRO A 458 29.90 18.11 2.32
C PRO A 458 28.86 19.17 2.72
N LEU A 459 27.57 18.91 2.45
CA LEU A 459 26.47 19.80 2.81
C LEU A 459 26.22 19.87 4.32
N ARG A 460 26.66 18.84 5.08
CA ARG A 460 26.61 18.85 6.54
C ARG A 460 27.79 19.62 7.13
N SER A 461 28.98 19.50 6.56
CA SER A 461 30.19 20.21 7.01
C SER A 461 30.17 21.72 6.75
N GLU A 462 29.43 22.18 5.74
CA GLU A 462 29.27 23.61 5.44
C GLU A 462 28.28 24.32 6.38
N ARG A 463 27.68 23.63 7.36
CA ARG A 463 26.89 24.29 8.39
C ARG A 463 27.81 25.17 9.22
N VAL A 464 27.76 26.48 8.95
CA VAL A 464 28.29 27.51 9.84
C VAL A 464 27.58 27.32 11.19
N PRO A 465 28.29 27.08 12.30
CA PRO A 465 27.69 27.07 13.62
C PRO A 465 27.00 28.42 13.84
N SER A 466 25.69 28.39 14.08
CA SER A 466 24.87 29.57 14.36
C SER A 466 25.11 30.11 15.77
#